data_AF-A0A5C3M7V6-F1
#
_entry.id   AF-A0A5C3M7V6-F1
#
_cell.length_a   1.000
_cell.length_b   1.000
_cell.length_c   1.000
_cell.angle_alpha   90.00
_cell.angle_beta   90.00
_cell.angle_gamma   90.00
#
_symmetry.space_group_name_H-M   'P 1'
#
loop_
_entity.id
_entity.type
_entity.pdbx_description
1 polymer ?
#
loop_
_entity_poly.entity_id
_entity_poly.type
_entity_poly.pdbx_seq_one_letter_code
_entity_poly.pdbx_strand_id
1 'polypeptide(L)' 'MPSGQERALLQQHALLATKYFIQLIGVAATLYQQPHYWSQPYHNLALTGAAWVNELIHSHPDHIL' A
#
# COMPACT_ATOMS: atom_id res chain seq x y z
N MET A 1 16.78 24.84 26.62
CA MET A 1 15.35 24.46 26.49
C MET A 1 14.84 25.07 25.21
N PRO A 2 14.06 24.35 24.37
CA PRO A 2 13.56 24.88 23.11
C PRO A 2 12.66 26.09 23.35
N SER A 3 12.77 27.10 22.50
CA SER A 3 12.04 28.36 22.63
C SER A 3 10.54 28.15 22.43
N GLY A 4 9.71 29.06 22.96
CA GLY A 4 8.24 28.98 22.79
C GLY A 4 7.80 28.94 21.33
N GLN A 5 8.55 29.59 20.44
CA GLN A 5 8.31 29.62 18.99
C GLN A 5 8.66 28.29 18.32
N GLU A 6 9.78 27.67 18.70
CA GLU A 6 10.17 26.34 18.19
C GLU A 6 9.13 25.27 18.56
N ARG A 7 8.58 25.33 19.78
CA ARG A 7 7.52 24.39 20.21
C ARG A 7 6.24 24.59 19.39
N ALA A 8 5.85 25.82 19.11
CA ALA A 8 4.67 26.13 18.29
C ALA A 8 4.83 25.63 16.85
N LEU A 9 6.02 25.79 16.25
CA LEU A 9 6.31 25.27 14.91
C LEU A 9 6.26 23.73 14.87
N LEU A 10 6.86 23.06 15.85
CA LEU A 10 6.81 21.60 15.96
C LEU A 10 5.37 21.09 16.10
N GLN A 11 4.56 21.77 16.91
CA GLN A 11 3.13 21.45 17.06
C GLN A 11 2.37 21.64 15.75
N GLN A 12 2.62 22.74 15.03
CA GLN A 12 2.00 23.00 13.73
C GLN A 12 2.37 21.93 12.71
N HIS A 13 3.65 21.54 12.62
CA HIS A 13 4.08 20.47 11.72
C HIS A 13 3.45 19.12 12.10
N ALA A 14 3.35 18.80 13.39
CA ALA A 14 2.71 17.57 13.85
C ALA A 14 1.21 17.54 13.51
N LEU A 15 0.51 18.68 13.64
CA LEU A 15 -0.91 18.80 13.27
C LEU A 15 -1.10 18.65 11.76
N LEU A 16 -0.25 19.27 10.96
CA LEU A 16 -0.28 19.12 9.50
C LEU A 16 -0.01 17.67 9.08
N ALA A 17 1.02 17.04 9.63
CA ALA A 17 1.34 15.63 9.36
C ALA A 17 0.18 14.70 9.72
N THR A 18 -0.45 14.91 10.88
CA THR A 18 -1.62 14.15 11.33
C THR A 18 -2.79 14.31 10.36
N LYS A 19 -3.07 15.54 9.91
CA LYS A 19 -4.13 15.80 8.93
C LYS A 19 -3.90 15.04 7.62
N TYR A 20 -2.68 15.11 7.07
CA TYR A 20 -2.34 14.37 5.85
C TYR A 20 -2.44 12.85 6.03
N PHE A 21 -2.02 12.35 7.19
CA PHE A 21 -2.10 10.92 7.51
C PHE A 21 -3.55 10.42 7.57
N ILE A 22 -4.44 11.17 8.22
CA ILE A 22 -5.88 10.85 8.26
C ILE A 22 -6.48 10.89 6.85
N GLN A 23 -6.12 11.88 6.04
CA GLN A 23 -6.58 11.98 4.66
C GLN A 23 -6.12 10.77 3.83
N LEU A 24 -4.87 10.33 3.99
CA LEU A 24 -4.33 9.16 3.31
C LEU A 24 -5.08 7.88 3.70
N ILE A 25 -5.37 7.69 4.99
CA ILE A 25 -6.20 6.57 5.47
C ILE A 25 -7.59 6.60 4.84
N GLY A 26 -8.22 7.78 4.79
CA GLY A 26 -9.54 7.95 4.18
C GLY A 26 -9.56 7.56 2.70
N VAL A 27 -8.59 8.04 1.92
CA VAL A 27 -8.44 7.67 0.50
C VAL A 27 -8.22 6.17 0.35
N ALA A 28 -7.33 5.57 1.16
CA ALA A 28 -7.08 4.13 1.13
C ALA A 28 -8.33 3.31 1.45
N ALA A 29 -9.11 3.71 2.46
CA ALA A 29 -10.37 3.06 2.81
C ALA A 29 -11.39 3.15 1.67
N THR A 30 -11.52 4.32 1.01
CA THR A 30 -12.41 4.48 -0.14
C THR A 30 -12.01 3.57 -1.30
N LEU A 31 -10.71 3.45 -1.60
CA LEU A 31 -10.19 2.54 -2.62
C LEU A 31 -10.47 1.08 -2.26
N TYR A 32 -10.23 0.69 -1.01
CA TYR A 32 -10.48 -0.67 -0.52
C TYR A 32 -11.95 -1.09 -0.58
N GLN A 33 -12.87 -0.13 -0.49
CA GLN A 33 -14.31 -0.37 -0.65
C GLN A 33 -14.74 -0.52 -2.12
N GLN A 34 -13.89 -0.18 -3.08
CA GLN A 34 -14.25 -0.30 -4.48
C GLN A 34 -14.31 -1.77 -4.91
N PRO A 35 -15.39 -2.22 -5.59
CA PRO A 35 -15.48 -3.58 -6.10
C PRO A 35 -14.29 -3.95 -7.01
N HIS A 36 -13.76 -2.98 -7.75
CA HIS A 36 -12.62 -3.19 -8.64
C HIS A 36 -11.28 -3.39 -7.92
N TYR A 37 -11.15 -2.91 -6.67
CA TYR A 37 -9.97 -3.15 -5.84
C TYR A 37 -9.85 -4.64 -5.51
N TRP A 38 -10.98 -5.29 -5.27
CA TRP A 38 -11.06 -6.72 -5.02
C TRP A 38 -11.09 -7.56 -6.30
N SER A 39 -11.57 -6.99 -7.40
CA SER A 39 -11.61 -7.66 -8.69
C SER A 39 -10.28 -7.56 -9.44
N GLN A 40 -9.16 -7.40 -8.73
CA GLN A 40 -7.88 -7.72 -9.35
C GLN A 40 -8.06 -9.13 -9.94
N PRO A 41 -7.74 -9.35 -11.23
CA PRO A 41 -7.42 -10.70 -11.63
C PRO A 41 -6.23 -11.02 -10.74
N TYR A 42 -6.50 -11.67 -9.60
CA TYR A 42 -5.51 -12.47 -8.93
C TYR A 42 -4.89 -13.21 -10.10
N HIS A 43 -3.59 -13.05 -10.25
CA HIS A 43 -2.84 -13.91 -11.12
C HIS A 43 -3.16 -15.30 -10.58
N ASN A 44 -4.17 -15.93 -11.19
CA ASN A 44 -4.64 -17.29 -10.98
C ASN A 44 -3.56 -18.18 -11.58
N LEU A 45 -2.32 -17.94 -11.17
CA LEU A 45 -1.17 -18.76 -11.45
C LEU A 45 -1.39 -19.96 -10.54
N ALA A 46 -2.24 -20.84 -11.04
CA ALA A 46 -2.41 -22.20 -10.63
C ALA A 46 -2.71 -22.41 -9.13
N LEU A 47 -3.98 -22.61 -8.80
CA LEU A 47 -4.39 -23.26 -7.54
C LEU A 47 -3.94 -24.74 -7.44
N THR A 48 -3.08 -25.21 -8.36
CA THR A 48 -2.45 -26.52 -8.31
C THR A 48 -0.93 -26.35 -8.31
N GLY A 49 -0.23 -27.05 -7.42
CA GLY A 49 1.24 -27.00 -7.38
C GLY A 49 1.89 -27.35 -8.71
N ALA A 50 1.23 -28.16 -9.55
CA ALA A 50 1.71 -28.53 -10.88
C ALA A 50 1.80 -27.35 -11.85
N ALA A 51 0.80 -26.47 -11.90
CA ALA A 51 0.85 -25.33 -12.81
C ALA A 51 1.73 -24.18 -12.25
N TRP A 52 1.93 -24.10 -10.93
CA TRP A 52 2.99 -23.27 -10.33
C TRP A 52 4.40 -23.75 -10.73
N VAL A 53 4.68 -25.06 -10.65
CA VAL A 53 5.97 -25.62 -11.09
C VAL A 53 6.18 -25.41 -12.60
N ASN A 54 5.11 -25.53 -13.39
CA ASN A 54 5.19 -25.30 -14.83
C ASN A 54 5.54 -23.85 -15.16
N GLU A 55 5.00 -22.88 -14.42
CA GLU A 55 5.47 -21.50 -14.52
C GLU A 55 6.90 -21.33 -14.04
N LEU A 56 7.31 -21.94 -12.92
CA LEU A 56 8.70 -21.81 -12.45
C LEU A 56 9.73 -22.30 -13.49
N ILE A 57 9.38 -23.35 -14.24
CA ILE A 57 10.25 -23.93 -15.28
C ILE A 57 10.27 -23.09 -16.56
N HIS A 58 9.17 -22.41 -16.90
CA HIS A 58 9.00 -21.73 -18.19
C HIS A 58 8.96 -20.19 -18.10
N SER A 59 8.80 -19.63 -16.92
CA SER A 59 8.82 -18.20 -16.67
C SER A 59 10.27 -17.73 -16.65
N HIS A 60 10.55 -16.70 -17.44
CA HIS A 60 11.84 -16.03 -17.43
C HIS A 60 12.13 -15.43 -16.04
N PRO A 61 13.41 -15.35 -15.61
CA PRO A 61 13.80 -14.91 -14.27
C PRO A 61 13.31 -13.51 -13.86
N ASP A 62 12.77 -12.73 -14.79
CA ASP A 62 12.32 -11.35 -14.57
C ASP A 62 10.91 -11.26 -13.96
N HIS A 63 10.21 -12.38 -13.77
CA HIS A 63 8.81 -12.44 -13.33
C HIS A 63 8.57 -13.15 -11.99
N ILE A 64 9.60 -13.24 -11.13
CA ILE A 64 9.42 -13.62 -9.71
C ILE A 64 9.54 -12.34 -8.87
N LEU A 65 8.39 -11.72 -8.58
CA LEU A 65 8.23 -10.65 -7.60
C LEU A 65 6.90 -10.85 -6.85
#